data_AF-A0A2W5JYQ5-F1
#
_entry.id   AF-A0A2W5JYQ5-F1
#
_cell.length_a   1.000
_cell.length_b   1.000
_cell.length_c   1.000
_cell.angle_alpha   90.00
_cell.angle_beta   90.00
_cell.angle_gamma   90.00
#
_symmetry.space_group_name_H-M   'P 1'
#
loop_
_entity.id
_entity.type
_entity.pdbx_description
1 polymer ?
#
loop_
_entity_poly.entity_id
_entity_poly.type
_entity_poly.pdbx_seq_one_letter_code
_entity_poly.pdbx_strand_id
1 'polypeptide(L)'
;MTEARAGVLRPDWPAPPGVQAIVTTRDLPGRSVAPFEHCNLGDRCGDAPEAVAANRAGLVGALGLPAPPHWLRQVHGTAATVFDAAAATDAVPREADAALTRRSGVVLAVLTADCLPILLCRDDGAAVAAVHAGWRGLASGVVETALAALGEPDRLLAWIGPAIGAASYEVGVEVHDAFVGSDAGAGAAFMPTRPGHWRCDLAALARRRLHAAGVARVHGGGFDTFADPRFYSYRRQAQTGRFASLIWRA
;
A
#
# COMPACT_ATOMS: atom_id res chain seq x y z
N MET A 1 7.72 3.08 -21.35
CA MET A 1 7.62 4.22 -20.42
C MET A 1 6.47 5.10 -20.87
N THR A 2 5.28 4.89 -20.32
CA THR A 2 4.10 5.72 -20.59
C THR A 2 4.21 6.98 -19.74
N GLU A 3 3.98 8.15 -20.33
CA GLU A 3 4.17 9.48 -19.74
C GLU A 3 3.66 9.58 -18.30
N ALA A 4 4.57 9.86 -17.36
CA ALA A 4 4.22 10.21 -16.01
C ALA A 4 3.57 11.61 -16.04
N ARG A 5 2.28 11.71 -15.69
CA ARG A 5 1.79 12.97 -15.10
C ARG A 5 2.73 13.29 -13.94
N ALA A 6 3.29 14.49 -13.92
CA ALA A 6 4.21 14.91 -12.85
C ALA A 6 3.60 14.58 -11.48
N GLY A 7 4.35 13.85 -10.64
CA GLY A 7 3.96 13.56 -9.26
C GLY A 7 3.19 12.24 -9.00
N VAL A 8 3.05 11.33 -9.97
CA VAL A 8 2.49 9.98 -9.72
C VAL A 8 3.30 8.84 -10.33
N LEU A 9 3.16 7.65 -9.78
CA LEU A 9 3.56 6.38 -10.41
C LEU A 9 2.34 5.59 -10.87
N ARG A 10 2.50 4.87 -11.98
CA ARG A 10 1.54 3.86 -12.43
C ARG A 10 2.15 2.47 -12.24
N PRO A 11 1.41 1.51 -11.67
CA PRO A 11 1.87 0.12 -11.57
C PRO A 11 2.26 -0.46 -12.92
N ASP A 12 3.48 -0.99 -13.01
CA ASP A 12 3.96 -1.77 -14.14
C ASP A 12 3.55 -3.23 -13.96
N TRP A 13 2.35 -3.56 -14.45
CA TRP A 13 1.75 -4.89 -14.39
C TRP A 13 0.72 -5.06 -15.52
N PRO A 14 0.42 -6.29 -15.97
CA PRO A 14 -0.54 -6.56 -17.03
C PRO A 14 -1.98 -6.62 -16.51
N ALA A 15 -2.41 -5.62 -15.74
CA ALA A 15 -3.79 -5.57 -15.25
C ALA A 15 -4.80 -5.39 -16.41
N PRO A 16 -6.03 -5.90 -16.26
CA PRO A 16 -7.07 -5.74 -17.28
C PRO A 16 -7.36 -4.26 -17.57
N PRO A 17 -7.74 -3.86 -18.80
CA PRO A 17 -7.94 -2.46 -19.17
C PRO A 17 -8.93 -1.68 -18.28
N GLY A 18 -9.95 -2.37 -17.74
CA GLY A 18 -10.92 -1.80 -16.81
C GLY A 18 -10.41 -1.58 -15.39
N VAL A 19 -9.22 -2.08 -15.03
CA VAL A 19 -8.59 -1.86 -13.74
C VAL A 19 -7.59 -0.73 -13.85
N GLN A 20 -7.74 0.27 -13.00
CA GLN A 20 -6.89 1.45 -12.94
C GLN A 20 -6.21 1.51 -11.59
N ALA A 21 -4.93 1.90 -11.58
CA ALA A 21 -4.18 2.04 -10.35
C ALA A 21 -3.16 3.18 -10.45
N ILE A 22 -2.96 3.90 -9.34
CA ILE A 22 -2.04 5.03 -9.22
C ILE A 22 -1.40 5.00 -7.84
N VAL A 23 -0.11 5.30 -7.76
CA VAL A 23 0.55 5.66 -6.49
C VAL A 23 0.89 7.14 -6.52
N THR A 24 0.45 7.86 -5.49
CA THR A 24 0.78 9.28 -5.34
C THR A 24 2.23 9.45 -4.88
N THR A 25 2.84 10.56 -5.23
CA THR A 25 4.12 10.99 -4.62
C THR A 25 3.87 12.23 -3.77
N ARG A 26 4.88 12.64 -2.99
CA ARG A 26 4.80 13.88 -2.20
C ARG A 26 4.78 15.15 -3.06
N ASP A 27 5.17 15.02 -4.33
CA ASP A 27 5.33 16.11 -5.30
C ASP A 27 4.02 16.54 -5.96
N LEU A 28 2.91 15.86 -5.66
CA LEU A 28 1.59 16.37 -6.04
C LEU A 28 1.38 17.75 -5.41
N PRO A 29 0.65 18.65 -6.08
CA PRO A 29 0.22 19.90 -5.46
C PRO A 29 -0.57 19.64 -4.18
N GLY A 30 -0.23 20.36 -3.12
CA GLY A 30 -0.93 20.26 -1.85
C GLY A 30 -0.66 21.48 -0.97
N ARG A 31 -1.34 21.51 0.18
CA ARG A 31 -1.33 22.62 1.15
C ARG A 31 -0.50 22.34 2.39
N SER A 32 0.06 21.14 2.50
CA SER A 32 0.85 20.75 3.66
C SER A 32 2.18 21.49 3.65
N VAL A 33 2.59 21.96 4.82
CA VAL A 33 3.87 22.65 5.07
C VAL A 33 4.82 21.74 5.84
N ALA A 34 6.05 22.19 6.11
CA ALA A 34 7.06 21.45 6.87
C ALA A 34 6.47 20.84 8.15
N PRO A 35 6.72 19.55 8.45
CA PRO A 35 7.51 18.54 7.70
C PRO A 35 6.71 17.66 6.71
N PHE A 36 5.52 18.08 6.30
CA PHE A 36 4.53 17.30 5.56
C PHE A 36 4.43 17.67 4.07
N GLU A 37 5.33 18.49 3.53
CA GLU A 37 5.21 19.03 2.18
C GLU A 37 5.23 17.94 1.09
N HIS A 38 4.47 18.06 0.00
CA HIS A 38 3.48 19.09 -0.31
C HIS A 38 2.05 18.56 -0.18
N CYS A 39 1.82 17.30 -0.55
CA CYS A 39 0.50 16.66 -0.57
C CYS A 39 0.44 15.48 0.41
N ASN A 40 0.45 15.77 1.71
CA ASN A 40 0.21 14.75 2.72
C ASN A 40 -1.26 14.32 2.72
N LEU A 41 -1.50 13.01 2.65
CA LEU A 41 -2.84 12.40 2.66
C LEU A 41 -3.17 11.72 4.00
N GLY A 42 -2.25 11.70 4.96
CA GLY A 42 -2.42 11.13 6.30
C GLY A 42 -2.94 12.15 7.32
N ASP A 43 -4.03 11.81 7.99
CA ASP A 43 -4.68 12.64 9.03
C ASP A 43 -4.21 12.31 10.46
N ARG A 44 -3.33 11.32 10.62
CA ARG A 44 -2.84 10.82 11.93
C ARG A 44 -1.34 11.01 12.12
N CYS A 45 -0.72 11.91 11.35
CA CYS A 45 0.72 12.21 11.44
C CYS A 45 1.05 13.57 12.06
N GLY A 46 0.04 14.32 12.50
CA GLY A 46 0.21 15.64 13.14
C GLY A 46 0.24 16.83 12.19
N ASP A 47 -0.19 16.64 10.93
CA ASP A 47 -0.41 17.74 9.98
C ASP A 47 -1.73 18.48 10.27
N ALA A 48 -1.88 19.69 9.72
CA ALA A 48 -3.08 20.49 9.86
C ALA A 48 -4.29 19.78 9.20
N PRO A 49 -5.39 19.50 9.93
CA PRO A 49 -6.54 18.77 9.39
C PRO A 49 -7.11 19.39 8.12
N GLU A 50 -7.15 20.72 8.03
CA GLU A 50 -7.60 21.48 6.86
C GLU A 50 -6.68 21.32 5.65
N ALA A 51 -5.37 21.17 5.86
CA ALA A 51 -4.42 20.92 4.79
C ALA A 51 -4.61 19.51 4.23
N VAL A 52 -4.74 18.50 5.10
CA VAL A 52 -4.99 17.11 4.71
C VAL A 52 -6.34 16.97 4.00
N ALA A 53 -7.39 17.63 4.49
CA ALA A 53 -8.70 17.63 3.85
C ALA A 53 -8.63 18.26 2.45
N ALA A 54 -7.94 19.40 2.30
CA ALA A 54 -7.75 20.04 1.01
C ALA A 54 -6.94 19.17 0.03
N ASN A 55 -5.89 18.49 0.50
CA ASN A 55 -5.11 17.56 -0.31
C ASN A 55 -5.95 16.38 -0.81
N ARG A 56 -6.72 15.75 0.09
CA ARG A 56 -7.63 14.65 -0.26
C ARG A 56 -8.72 15.10 -1.24
N ALA A 57 -9.28 16.29 -1.06
CA ALA A 57 -10.29 16.83 -1.97
C ALA A 57 -9.71 17.15 -3.37
N GLY A 58 -8.51 17.75 -3.41
CA GLY A 58 -7.82 18.06 -4.66
C GLY A 58 -7.42 16.82 -5.48
N LEU A 59 -7.22 15.68 -4.81
CA LEU A 59 -6.80 14.43 -5.43
C LEU A 59 -7.77 13.93 -6.51
N VAL A 60 -9.08 14.07 -6.29
CA VAL A 60 -10.12 13.60 -7.22
C VAL A 60 -9.99 14.30 -8.56
N GLY A 61 -9.93 15.64 -8.56
CA GLY A 61 -9.77 16.43 -9.77
C GLY A 61 -8.40 16.25 -10.41
N ALA A 62 -7.33 16.26 -9.61
CA ALA A 62 -5.96 16.14 -10.10
C ALA A 62 -5.70 14.81 -10.83
N LEU A 63 -6.28 13.71 -10.34
CA LEU A 63 -6.09 12.37 -10.91
C LEU A 63 -7.24 11.92 -11.82
N GLY A 64 -8.33 12.68 -11.90
CA GLY A 64 -9.53 12.27 -12.65
C GLY A 64 -10.18 11.01 -12.06
N LEU A 65 -10.23 10.93 -10.73
CA LEU A 65 -10.83 9.78 -10.04
C LEU A 65 -12.35 9.79 -10.24
N PRO A 66 -13.00 8.63 -10.41
CA PRO A 66 -14.46 8.55 -10.56
C PRO A 66 -15.22 8.90 -9.28
N ALA A 67 -14.56 8.79 -8.13
CA ALA A 67 -15.12 9.12 -6.82
C ALA A 67 -13.97 9.43 -5.82
N PRO A 68 -14.26 10.05 -4.67
CA PRO A 68 -13.31 10.15 -3.56
C PRO A 68 -12.82 8.77 -3.10
N PRO A 69 -11.53 8.60 -2.77
CA PRO A 69 -11.05 7.34 -2.23
C PRO A 69 -11.65 6.97 -0.88
N HIS A 70 -11.89 5.68 -0.67
CA HIS A 70 -12.24 5.12 0.63
C HIS A 70 -10.97 5.00 1.49
N TRP A 71 -10.85 5.91 2.46
CA TRP A 71 -9.77 5.90 3.43
C TRP A 71 -10.06 4.92 4.57
N LEU A 72 -9.02 4.21 5.02
CA LEU A 72 -9.09 3.30 6.15
C LEU A 72 -8.49 3.92 7.40
N ARG A 73 -9.02 3.54 8.57
CA ARG A 73 -8.29 3.63 9.83
C ARG A 73 -7.35 2.42 9.93
N GLN A 74 -6.22 2.49 9.24
CA GLN A 74 -5.16 1.48 9.30
C GLN A 74 -4.58 1.36 10.71
N VAL A 75 -4.44 0.13 11.20
CA VAL A 75 -3.95 -0.19 12.56
C VAL A 75 -2.82 -1.22 12.57
N HIS A 76 -2.26 -1.54 11.40
CA HIS A 76 -1.26 -2.60 11.22
C HIS A 76 -1.77 -3.99 11.63
N GLY A 77 -3.08 -4.20 11.52
CA GLY A 77 -3.76 -5.47 11.75
C GLY A 77 -3.93 -6.27 10.45
N THR A 78 -4.90 -7.18 10.47
CA THR A 78 -5.19 -8.12 9.37
C THR A 78 -6.61 -7.98 8.82
N ALA A 79 -7.42 -7.10 9.41
CA ALA A 79 -8.82 -6.95 9.06
C ALA A 79 -9.00 -6.38 7.64
N ALA A 80 -10.01 -6.90 6.95
CA ALA A 80 -10.40 -6.50 5.61
C ALA A 80 -11.85 -5.99 5.60
N THR A 81 -12.13 -4.95 4.81
CA THR A 81 -13.47 -4.42 4.61
C THR A 81 -13.84 -4.38 3.12
N VAL A 82 -15.12 -4.61 2.84
CA VAL A 82 -15.70 -4.50 1.49
C VAL A 82 -16.47 -3.18 1.37
N PHE A 83 -16.25 -2.47 0.27
CA PHE A 83 -16.96 -1.24 -0.10
C PHE A 83 -17.82 -1.48 -1.34
N ASP A 84 -19.15 -1.42 -1.17
CA ASP A 84 -20.12 -1.70 -2.23
C ASP A 84 -20.80 -0.44 -2.79
N ALA A 85 -20.38 0.75 -2.34
CA ALA A 85 -20.87 2.03 -2.79
C ALA A 85 -19.74 2.93 -3.31
N ALA A 86 -19.99 3.63 -4.41
CA ALA A 86 -19.01 4.51 -5.06
C ALA A 86 -18.53 5.63 -4.12
N ALA A 87 -19.44 6.24 -3.37
CA ALA A 87 -19.10 7.27 -2.39
C ALA A 87 -18.83 6.67 -1.01
N ALA A 88 -17.81 7.20 -0.33
CA ALA A 88 -17.64 7.00 1.11
C ALA A 88 -18.84 7.63 1.85
N THR A 89 -19.74 6.81 2.34
CA THR A 89 -20.91 7.23 3.14
C THR A 89 -20.58 7.33 4.63
N ASP A 90 -19.47 6.72 5.05
CA ASP A 90 -19.14 6.57 6.44
C ASP A 90 -18.50 7.86 6.96
N ALA A 91 -19.12 8.47 7.97
CA ALA A 91 -18.58 9.65 8.65
C ALA A 91 -17.24 9.36 9.35
N VAL A 92 -16.98 8.09 9.68
CA VAL A 92 -15.74 7.61 10.31
C VAL A 92 -15.11 6.51 9.45
N PRO A 93 -13.81 6.61 9.11
CA PRO A 93 -13.11 5.54 8.41
C PRO A 93 -13.18 4.20 9.14
N ARG A 94 -13.45 3.11 8.40
CA ARG A 94 -13.47 1.76 8.95
C ARG A 94 -12.08 1.34 9.42
N GLU A 95 -11.99 0.70 10.59
CA GLU A 95 -10.75 0.12 11.09
C GLU A 95 -10.42 -1.17 10.35
N ALA A 96 -9.45 -1.09 9.45
CA ALA A 96 -8.98 -2.20 8.62
C ALA A 96 -7.64 -1.85 7.98
N ASP A 97 -6.93 -2.85 7.50
CA ASP A 97 -5.68 -2.70 6.74
C ASP A 97 -5.79 -3.27 5.32
N ALA A 98 -6.95 -3.81 4.94
CA ALA A 98 -7.28 -4.15 3.56
C ALA A 98 -8.68 -3.62 3.18
N ALA A 99 -8.79 -3.07 1.98
CA ALA A 99 -10.05 -2.64 1.38
C ALA A 99 -10.27 -3.40 0.07
N LEU A 100 -11.53 -3.76 -0.21
CA LEU A 100 -11.91 -4.55 -1.37
C LEU A 100 -13.20 -4.03 -2.01
N THR A 101 -13.37 -4.29 -3.30
CA THR A 101 -14.64 -4.04 -3.99
C THR A 101 -14.81 -4.90 -5.24
N ARG A 102 -16.08 -5.20 -5.56
CA ARG A 102 -16.54 -5.78 -6.82
C ARG A 102 -17.39 -4.79 -7.63
N ARG A 103 -17.32 -3.50 -7.32
CA ARG A 103 -18.10 -2.44 -7.99
C ARG A 103 -17.18 -1.51 -8.78
N SER A 104 -17.63 -1.09 -9.96
CA SER A 104 -16.98 0.00 -10.72
C SER A 104 -17.21 1.34 -10.03
N GLY A 105 -16.30 2.29 -10.24
CA GLY A 105 -16.34 3.63 -9.67
C GLY A 105 -15.97 3.72 -8.17
N VAL A 106 -15.69 2.60 -7.50
CA VAL A 106 -15.21 2.57 -6.11
C VAL A 106 -13.69 2.68 -6.09
N VAL A 107 -13.16 3.75 -5.51
CA VAL A 107 -11.71 3.96 -5.39
C VAL A 107 -11.22 3.51 -4.02
N LEU A 108 -10.38 2.49 -3.99
CA LEU A 108 -9.77 1.97 -2.77
C LEU A 108 -8.43 2.65 -2.54
N ALA A 109 -8.10 2.93 -1.28
CA ALA A 109 -6.84 3.55 -0.91
C ALA A 109 -6.20 2.89 0.32
N VAL A 110 -4.87 2.78 0.28
CA VAL A 110 -4.05 2.55 1.47
C VAL A 110 -2.98 3.63 1.55
N LEU A 111 -2.77 4.14 2.76
CA LEU A 111 -1.79 5.19 3.05
C LEU A 111 -0.50 4.58 3.59
N THR A 112 0.64 5.03 3.08
CA THR A 112 1.94 4.49 3.46
C THR A 112 3.00 5.58 3.59
N ALA A 113 4.00 5.26 4.41
CA ALA A 113 5.33 5.85 4.42
C ALA A 113 6.22 4.74 5.00
N ASP A 114 6.88 3.97 4.12
CA ASP A 114 7.65 2.74 4.37
C ASP A 114 6.90 1.41 4.42
N CYS A 115 5.70 1.34 4.99
CA CYS A 115 4.92 0.09 4.97
C CYS A 115 4.53 -0.31 3.54
N LEU A 116 4.37 -1.60 3.28
CA LEU A 116 4.18 -2.14 1.93
C LEU A 116 2.73 -2.00 1.45
N PRO A 117 2.44 -1.24 0.37
CA PRO A 117 1.14 -1.32 -0.28
C PRO A 117 1.13 -2.49 -1.27
N ILE A 118 0.10 -3.33 -1.22
CA ILE A 118 -0.15 -4.39 -2.20
C ILE A 118 -1.49 -4.10 -2.87
N LEU A 119 -1.48 -3.96 -4.19
CA LEU A 119 -2.68 -3.83 -4.99
C LEU A 119 -2.99 -5.19 -5.64
N LEU A 120 -4.25 -5.62 -5.56
CA LEU A 120 -4.70 -6.90 -6.11
C LEU A 120 -5.82 -6.65 -7.11
N CYS A 121 -5.83 -7.40 -8.20
CA CYS A 121 -6.99 -7.45 -9.10
C CYS A 121 -7.20 -8.85 -9.66
N ARG A 122 -8.45 -9.17 -10.00
CA ARG A 122 -8.79 -10.35 -10.79
C ARG A 122 -8.37 -10.15 -12.24
N ASP A 123 -7.97 -11.22 -12.91
CA ASP A 123 -7.58 -11.20 -14.31
C ASP A 123 -8.70 -10.92 -15.31
N ASP A 124 -9.95 -11.11 -14.91
CA ASP A 124 -11.15 -10.64 -15.62
C ASP A 124 -11.54 -9.21 -15.22
N GLY A 125 -10.83 -8.61 -14.28
CA GLY A 125 -11.11 -7.28 -13.75
C GLY A 125 -12.37 -7.20 -12.91
N ALA A 126 -12.94 -8.32 -12.42
CA ALA A 126 -14.21 -8.34 -11.67
C ALA A 126 -14.10 -7.83 -10.23
N ALA A 127 -12.90 -7.85 -9.64
CA ALA A 127 -12.65 -7.41 -8.27
C ALA A 127 -11.27 -6.78 -8.13
N VAL A 128 -11.15 -5.82 -7.20
CA VAL A 128 -9.88 -5.18 -6.83
C VAL A 128 -9.76 -5.06 -5.31
N ALA A 129 -8.52 -4.99 -4.82
CA ALA A 129 -8.22 -4.71 -3.42
C ALA A 129 -6.95 -3.86 -3.26
N ALA A 130 -6.92 -3.07 -2.19
CA ALA A 130 -5.74 -2.36 -1.72
C ALA A 130 -5.42 -2.83 -0.29
N VAL A 131 -4.18 -3.23 -0.05
CA VAL A 131 -3.73 -3.83 1.20
C VAL A 131 -2.53 -3.06 1.75
N HIS A 132 -2.62 -2.67 3.02
CA HIS A 132 -1.54 -2.10 3.81
C HIS A 132 -0.85 -3.23 4.59
N ALA A 133 0.37 -3.55 4.19
CA ALA A 133 1.17 -4.62 4.77
C ALA A 133 2.43 -4.03 5.43
N GLY A 134 2.25 -3.40 6.59
CA GLY A 134 3.37 -3.25 7.54
C GLY A 134 3.82 -4.63 8.05
N TRP A 135 5.03 -4.73 8.62
CA TRP A 135 5.59 -6.03 9.01
C TRP A 135 4.67 -6.87 9.92
N ARG A 136 3.94 -6.23 10.85
CA ARG A 136 2.96 -6.90 11.73
C ARG A 136 1.81 -7.50 10.96
N GLY A 137 1.12 -6.69 10.14
CA GLY A 137 0.00 -7.17 9.32
C GLY A 137 0.45 -8.24 8.32
N LEU A 138 1.64 -8.08 7.73
CA LEU A 138 2.20 -9.05 6.80
C LEU A 138 2.53 -10.38 7.48
N ALA A 139 3.16 -10.38 8.66
CA ALA A 139 3.44 -11.60 9.42
C ALA A 139 2.16 -12.28 9.94
N SER A 140 1.16 -11.48 10.33
CA SER A 140 -0.11 -11.97 10.88
C SER A 140 -1.14 -12.40 9.82
N GLY A 141 -0.88 -12.15 8.54
CA GLY A 141 -1.67 -12.69 7.44
C GLY A 141 -2.69 -11.75 6.79
N VAL A 142 -2.42 -10.43 6.74
CA VAL A 142 -3.32 -9.47 6.07
C VAL A 142 -3.50 -9.77 4.57
N VAL A 143 -2.46 -10.33 3.92
CA VAL A 143 -2.50 -10.73 2.52
C VAL A 143 -3.50 -11.87 2.35
N GLU A 144 -3.38 -12.91 3.16
CA GLU A 144 -4.23 -14.08 3.16
C GLU A 144 -5.69 -13.73 3.45
N THR A 145 -5.94 -12.80 4.38
CA THR A 145 -7.30 -12.27 4.61
C THR A 145 -7.88 -11.62 3.35
N ALA A 146 -7.10 -10.78 2.66
CA ALA A 146 -7.56 -10.11 1.45
C ALA A 146 -7.82 -11.12 0.31
N LEU A 147 -6.94 -12.11 0.13
CA LEU A 147 -7.09 -13.16 -0.87
C LEU A 147 -8.33 -14.03 -0.60
N ALA A 148 -8.58 -14.40 0.65
CA ALA A 148 -9.77 -15.15 1.03
C ALA A 148 -11.07 -14.40 0.71
N ALA A 149 -11.09 -13.08 0.90
CA ALA A 149 -12.24 -12.24 0.57
C ALA A 149 -12.46 -12.04 -0.96
N LEU A 150 -11.39 -12.10 -1.75
CA LEU A 150 -11.45 -12.05 -3.22
C LEU A 150 -11.87 -13.38 -3.85
N GLY A 151 -11.32 -14.49 -3.34
CA GLY A 151 -11.47 -15.83 -3.91
C GLY A 151 -10.67 -16.03 -5.21
N GLU A 152 -10.41 -17.30 -5.56
CA GLU A 152 -9.64 -17.75 -6.74
C GLU A 152 -8.26 -17.06 -6.84
N PRO A 153 -7.32 -17.34 -5.90
CA PRO A 153 -6.02 -16.67 -5.84
C PRO A 153 -5.14 -16.89 -7.07
N ASP A 154 -5.30 -18.01 -7.77
CA ASP A 154 -4.67 -18.33 -9.05
C ASP A 154 -5.07 -17.36 -10.17
N ARG A 155 -6.26 -16.76 -10.07
CA ARG A 155 -6.78 -15.76 -11.00
C ARG A 155 -6.48 -14.32 -10.59
N LEU A 156 -5.73 -14.11 -9.52
CA LEU A 156 -5.31 -12.79 -9.08
C LEU A 156 -3.97 -12.39 -9.68
N LEU A 157 -3.83 -11.08 -9.91
CA LEU A 157 -2.58 -10.38 -10.10
C LEU A 157 -2.33 -9.54 -8.85
N ALA A 158 -1.06 -9.50 -8.43
CA ALA A 158 -0.61 -8.62 -7.36
C ALA A 158 0.45 -7.64 -7.88
N TRP A 159 0.38 -6.41 -7.40
CA TRP A 159 1.45 -5.44 -7.57
C TRP A 159 1.89 -4.91 -6.21
N ILE A 160 3.18 -5.06 -5.93
CA ILE A 160 3.83 -4.58 -4.72
C ILE A 160 4.34 -3.16 -5.00
N GLY A 161 3.79 -2.17 -4.30
CA GLY A 161 4.13 -0.77 -4.50
C GLY A 161 5.33 -0.28 -3.68
N PRO A 162 5.58 1.04 -3.67
CA PRO A 162 6.71 1.62 -2.96
C PRO A 162 6.64 1.40 -1.46
N ALA A 163 7.72 0.86 -0.91
CA ALA A 163 7.94 0.60 0.51
C ALA A 163 9.40 0.86 0.85
N ILE A 164 9.77 0.71 2.12
CA ILE A 164 11.18 0.80 2.49
C ILE A 164 11.96 -0.37 1.90
N GLY A 165 13.09 -0.05 1.26
CA GLY A 165 13.93 -1.05 0.61
C GLY A 165 14.77 -1.85 1.61
N ALA A 166 15.15 -3.07 1.23
CA ALA A 166 15.94 -3.97 2.07
C ALA A 166 17.25 -3.35 2.57
N ALA A 167 17.91 -2.53 1.74
CA ALA A 167 19.14 -1.82 2.09
C ALA A 167 18.94 -0.83 3.26
N SER A 168 17.72 -0.30 3.42
CA SER A 168 17.37 0.76 4.37
C SER A 168 16.56 0.25 5.57
N TYR A 169 16.08 -1.00 5.53
CA TYR A 169 15.20 -1.55 6.57
C TYR A 169 15.91 -2.52 7.50
N GLU A 170 16.65 -1.99 8.47
CA GLU A 170 17.15 -2.79 9.59
C GLU A 170 16.06 -3.03 10.65
N VAL A 171 15.99 -4.26 11.15
CA VAL A 171 15.03 -4.76 12.14
C VAL A 171 15.70 -5.66 13.20
N GLY A 172 15.05 -5.82 14.34
CA GLY A 172 15.48 -6.70 15.42
C GLY A 172 14.90 -8.12 15.33
N VAL A 173 15.21 -8.92 16.35
CA VAL A 173 14.81 -10.32 16.49
C VAL A 173 13.30 -10.52 16.47
N GLU A 174 12.53 -9.55 16.97
CA GLU A 174 11.07 -9.61 17.01
C GLU A 174 10.44 -9.66 15.62
N VAL A 175 11.02 -8.96 14.64
CA VAL A 175 10.55 -9.00 13.26
C VAL A 175 11.03 -10.27 12.58
N HIS A 176 12.30 -10.62 12.77
CA HIS A 176 12.87 -11.85 12.21
C HIS A 176 12.06 -13.09 12.62
N ASP A 177 11.84 -13.29 13.91
CA ASP A 177 11.18 -14.48 14.44
C ASP A 177 9.71 -14.55 14.07
N ALA A 178 9.02 -13.40 13.94
CA ALA A 178 7.64 -13.34 13.48
C ALA A 178 7.45 -13.97 12.08
N PHE A 179 8.46 -13.85 11.21
CA PHE A 179 8.42 -14.46 9.89
C PHE A 179 9.05 -15.85 9.87
N VAL A 180 10.27 -16.00 10.37
CA VAL A 180 11.03 -17.26 10.27
C VAL A 180 10.45 -18.37 11.15
N GLY A 181 9.85 -18.01 12.30
CA GLY A 181 9.21 -18.97 13.19
C GLY A 181 7.98 -19.64 12.61
N SER A 182 7.26 -18.97 11.70
CA SER A 182 6.10 -19.55 10.99
C SER A 182 6.45 -20.15 9.64
N ASP A 183 7.56 -19.69 9.03
CA ASP A 183 7.99 -20.10 7.71
C ASP A 183 9.52 -20.01 7.60
N ALA A 184 10.22 -21.14 7.77
CA ALA A 184 11.68 -21.19 7.79
C ALA A 184 12.32 -20.59 6.52
N GLY A 185 11.68 -20.72 5.36
CA GLY A 185 12.25 -20.18 4.13
C GLY A 185 12.11 -18.65 4.01
N ALA A 186 11.35 -17.99 4.90
CA ALA A 186 11.34 -16.54 5.01
C ALA A 186 12.72 -15.98 5.41
N GLY A 187 13.59 -16.82 5.99
CA GLY A 187 14.97 -16.45 6.35
C GLY A 187 15.79 -15.93 5.18
N ALA A 188 15.47 -16.31 3.93
CA ALA A 188 16.14 -15.79 2.73
C ALA A 188 15.93 -14.28 2.51
N ALA A 189 14.90 -13.67 3.14
CA ALA A 189 14.64 -12.24 3.07
C ALA A 189 15.35 -11.42 4.16
N PHE A 190 16.18 -12.06 5.00
CA PHE A 190 16.89 -11.43 6.09
C PHE A 190 18.41 -11.55 5.90
N MET A 191 19.10 -10.42 5.79
CA MET A 191 20.56 -10.36 5.73
C MET A 191 21.11 -9.86 7.08
N PRO A 192 21.91 -10.66 7.80
CA PRO A 192 22.48 -10.23 9.09
C PRO A 192 23.29 -8.94 8.96
N THR A 193 23.19 -8.05 9.95
CA THR A 193 24.00 -6.82 10.01
C THR A 193 24.92 -6.77 11.22
N ARG A 194 24.33 -6.77 12.42
CA ARG A 194 25.02 -6.85 13.72
C ARG A 194 24.31 -7.89 14.59
N PRO A 195 24.89 -8.32 15.73
CA PRO A 195 24.25 -9.30 16.60
C PRO A 195 22.78 -8.95 16.90
N GLY A 196 21.88 -9.90 16.64
CA GLY A 196 20.43 -9.75 16.84
C GLY A 196 19.72 -8.80 15.87
N HIS A 197 20.33 -8.43 14.73
CA HIS A 197 19.75 -7.51 13.76
C HIS A 197 19.97 -7.96 12.31
N TRP A 198 19.01 -7.59 11.45
CA TRP A 198 19.01 -7.93 10.03
C TRP A 198 18.49 -6.77 9.20
N ARG A 199 18.99 -6.65 7.96
CA ARG A 199 18.27 -5.98 6.88
C ARG A 199 17.17 -6.91 6.37
N CYS A 200 15.94 -6.40 6.32
CA CYS A 200 14.75 -7.16 5.97
C CYS A 200 14.18 -6.70 4.62
N ASP A 201 13.98 -7.65 3.71
CA ASP A 201 13.28 -7.41 2.44
C ASP A 201 11.78 -7.70 2.59
N LEU A 202 11.01 -6.67 2.92
CA LEU A 202 9.54 -6.76 3.04
C LEU A 202 8.86 -7.17 1.73
N ALA A 203 9.39 -6.74 0.58
CA ALA A 203 8.82 -7.07 -0.72
C ALA A 203 9.02 -8.56 -1.04
N ALA A 204 10.19 -9.12 -0.71
CA ALA A 204 10.46 -10.56 -0.83
C ALA A 204 9.55 -11.38 0.11
N LEU A 205 9.34 -10.94 1.35
CA LEU A 205 8.41 -11.59 2.28
C LEU A 205 6.97 -11.59 1.75
N ALA A 206 6.50 -10.46 1.22
CA ALA A 206 5.17 -10.37 0.64
C ALA A 206 5.00 -11.23 -0.61
N ARG A 207 6.00 -11.25 -1.50
CA ARG A 207 6.02 -12.12 -2.67
C ARG A 207 5.95 -13.59 -2.28
N ARG A 208 6.70 -13.99 -1.26
CA ARG A 208 6.67 -15.35 -0.71
C ARG A 208 5.28 -15.73 -0.22
N ARG A 209 4.63 -14.85 0.56
CA ARG A 209 3.27 -15.08 1.05
C ARG A 209 2.23 -15.14 -0.06
N LEU A 210 2.29 -14.23 -1.03
CA LEU A 210 1.42 -14.23 -2.21
C LEU A 210 1.54 -15.55 -2.99
N HIS A 211 2.76 -16.01 -3.25
CA HIS A 211 2.98 -17.30 -3.94
C HIS A 211 2.51 -18.50 -3.12
N ALA A 212 2.79 -18.52 -1.81
CA ALA A 212 2.32 -19.59 -0.92
C ALA A 212 0.79 -19.67 -0.86
N ALA A 213 0.11 -18.53 -0.98
CA ALA A 213 -1.35 -18.44 -1.03
C ALA A 213 -1.96 -18.67 -2.44
N GLY A 214 -1.14 -19.01 -3.45
CA GLY A 214 -1.60 -19.39 -4.79
C GLY A 214 -1.58 -18.26 -5.84
N VAL A 215 -1.12 -17.06 -5.52
CA VAL A 215 -1.00 -15.96 -6.49
C VAL A 215 0.28 -16.13 -7.31
N ALA A 216 0.16 -16.57 -8.56
CA ALA A 216 1.32 -16.79 -9.44
C ALA A 216 1.89 -15.48 -10.03
N ARG A 217 1.03 -14.49 -10.30
CA ARG A 217 1.40 -13.25 -11.00
C ARG A 217 1.64 -12.11 -10.02
N VAL A 218 2.90 -11.93 -9.62
CA VAL A 218 3.30 -10.88 -8.66
C VAL A 218 4.31 -9.93 -9.32
N HIS A 219 3.99 -8.64 -9.34
CA HIS A 219 4.76 -7.58 -9.99
C HIS A 219 5.22 -6.53 -8.97
N GLY A 220 6.09 -5.60 -9.39
CA GLY A 220 6.58 -4.51 -8.53
C GLY A 220 7.59 -4.93 -7.46
N GLY A 221 7.73 -4.12 -6.41
CA GLY A 221 8.66 -4.34 -5.29
C GLY A 221 10.09 -3.80 -5.48
N GLY A 222 10.32 -2.92 -6.47
CA GLY A 222 11.65 -2.40 -6.82
C GLY A 222 11.98 -1.00 -6.30
N PHE A 223 11.27 -0.51 -5.27
CA PHE A 223 11.43 0.85 -4.76
C PHE A 223 12.01 0.86 -3.34
N ASP A 224 12.62 1.98 -2.96
CA ASP A 224 13.02 2.25 -1.59
C ASP A 224 12.53 3.65 -1.19
N THR A 225 11.46 3.72 -0.40
CA THR A 225 10.89 4.99 0.08
C THR A 225 11.87 5.79 0.94
N PHE A 226 12.83 5.15 1.59
CA PHE A 226 13.87 5.83 2.36
C PHE A 226 14.87 6.55 1.46
N ALA A 227 15.28 5.92 0.36
CA ALA A 227 16.27 6.49 -0.57
C ALA A 227 15.64 7.43 -1.62
N ASP A 228 14.40 7.17 -2.02
CA ASP A 228 13.71 7.92 -3.08
C ASP A 228 12.97 9.15 -2.50
N PRO A 229 13.39 10.39 -2.84
CA PRO A 229 12.83 11.60 -2.26
C PRO A 229 11.38 11.88 -2.67
N ARG A 230 10.88 11.22 -3.73
CA ARG A 230 9.48 11.36 -4.18
C ARG A 230 8.49 10.81 -3.15
N PHE A 231 8.94 9.97 -2.22
CA PHE A 231 8.09 9.36 -1.20
C PHE A 231 8.36 9.92 0.18
N TYR A 232 7.31 9.99 0.99
CA TYR A 232 7.47 10.12 2.44
C TYR A 232 8.06 8.82 3.02
N SER A 233 8.94 8.95 4.02
CA SER A 233 9.53 7.82 4.75
C SER A 233 9.59 8.13 6.22
N TYR A 234 8.90 7.32 7.02
CA TYR A 234 8.87 7.43 8.47
C TYR A 234 10.23 7.10 9.09
N ARG A 235 10.94 6.13 8.51
CA ARG A 235 12.29 5.73 8.91
C ARG A 235 13.30 6.84 8.65
N ARG A 236 13.15 7.59 7.55
CA ARG A 236 13.99 8.76 7.26
C ARG A 236 13.64 9.93 8.18
N GLN A 237 12.34 10.15 8.42
CA GLN A 237 11.86 11.25 9.26
C GLN A 237 10.57 10.83 9.98
N ALA A 238 10.66 10.67 11.31
CA ALA A 238 9.55 10.15 12.11
C ALA A 238 8.28 11.01 12.01
N GLN A 239 8.42 12.34 11.89
CA GLN A 239 7.30 13.24 11.63
C GLN A 239 7.28 13.60 10.13
N THR A 240 6.43 12.92 9.38
CA THR A 240 6.32 13.09 7.92
C THR A 240 4.93 12.72 7.42
N GLY A 241 4.63 13.04 6.17
CA GLY A 241 3.34 12.78 5.52
C GLY A 241 3.12 11.33 5.11
N ARG A 242 2.01 11.06 4.43
CA ARG A 242 1.68 9.76 3.84
C ARG A 242 1.28 9.94 2.37
N PHE A 243 1.75 9.03 1.54
CA PHE A 243 1.30 8.90 0.15
C PHE A 243 0.33 7.72 0.03
N ALA A 244 -0.48 7.70 -1.03
CA ALA A 244 -1.52 6.71 -1.24
C ALA A 244 -1.19 5.78 -2.40
N SER A 245 -1.52 4.49 -2.23
CA SER A 245 -1.69 3.56 -3.34
C SER A 245 -3.18 3.35 -3.59
N LEU A 246 -3.61 3.65 -4.81
CA LEU A 246 -5.01 3.69 -5.24
C LEU A 246 -5.27 2.61 -6.28
N ILE A 247 -6.42 1.96 -6.20
CA ILE A 247 -6.91 1.03 -7.24
C ILE A 247 -8.44 1.15 -7.36
N TRP A 248 -8.94 1.07 -8.59
CA TRP A 248 -10.36 1.06 -8.87
C TRP A 248 -10.66 0.33 -10.18
N ARG A 249 -11.94 0.05 -10.38
CA ARG A 249 -12.49 -0.41 -11.65
C ARG A 249 -13.19 0.77 -12.32
N ALA A 250 -12.83 1.05 -13.57
CA ALA A 250 -13.48 2.08 -14.38
C ALA A 250 -14.95 1.72 -14.67
#